data_AF-A0A453BXI3-F1
#
_entry.id   AF-A0A453BXI3-F1
#
_cell.length_a   1.000
_cell.length_b   1.000
_cell.length_c   1.000
_cell.angle_alpha   90.00
_cell.angle_beta   90.00
_cell.angle_gamma   90.00
#
_symmetry.space_group_name_H-M   'P 1'
#
loop_
_entity.id
_entity.type
_entity.pdbx_description
1 polymer ?
#
loop_
_entity_poly.entity_id
_entity_poly.type
_entity_poly.pdbx_seq_one_letter_code
_entity_poly.pdbx_strand_id
1 'polypeptide(L)'
;MISHISFSFLVQSLFYSALLCAREMLTPEDGSADLIRALNNRLMALSFHIREYYWLDKRKLNEIYRYKTEEYSYDAVNKFNIYPDQIPPWLVEWIPPEGGYLIGNLQPAHMDFRFFSLGNLWSIVSSLATTRQSHAILDLVEAKWSDLVAEMPLKICYPALEDQEWKYITGSDPKNT
;
A
#
# COMPACT_ATOMS: atom_id res chain seq x y z
N MET A 1 18.92 13.60 11.82
CA MET A 1 18.38 13.82 10.46
C MET A 1 18.03 12.45 9.89
N ILE A 2 16.91 11.89 10.32
CA ILE A 2 16.44 10.60 9.80
C ILE A 2 15.80 10.91 8.46
N SER A 3 16.40 10.42 7.39
CA SER A 3 15.77 10.40 6.07
C SER A 3 14.45 9.63 6.21
N HIS A 4 13.32 10.34 6.27
CA HIS A 4 12.00 9.74 6.08
C HIS A 4 11.94 9.21 4.65
N ILE A 5 12.46 8.00 4.44
CA ILE A 5 12.17 7.20 3.26
C ILE A 5 10.69 6.86 3.40
N SER A 6 9.84 7.69 2.80
CA SER A 6 8.42 7.43 2.70
C SER A 6 8.26 6.25 1.73
N PHE A 7 7.82 5.09 2.23
CA PHE A 7 7.53 3.93 1.41
C PHE A 7 6.13 4.04 0.79
N SER A 8 5.92 5.11 0.02
CA SER A 8 4.64 5.26 -0.69
C SER A 8 4.41 4.05 -1.59
N PHE A 9 3.25 3.43 -1.43
CA PHE A 9 2.87 2.24 -2.17
C PHE A 9 2.92 2.45 -3.68
N LEU A 10 2.56 3.64 -4.15
CA LEU A 10 2.67 4.02 -5.56
C LEU A 10 4.09 3.79 -6.09
N VAL A 11 5.10 4.31 -5.40
CA VAL A 11 6.50 4.17 -5.80
C VAL A 11 6.94 2.71 -5.75
N GLN A 12 6.51 1.95 -4.73
CA GLN A 12 6.82 0.52 -4.63
C GLN A 12 6.21 -0.30 -5.78
N SER A 13 4.98 0.01 -6.19
CA SER A 13 4.30 -0.67 -7.30
C SER A 13 5.00 -0.42 -8.65
N LEU A 14 5.40 0.82 -8.91
CA LEU A 14 6.15 1.19 -10.11
C LEU A 14 7.56 0.58 -10.10
N PHE A 15 8.24 0.62 -8.94
CA PHE A 15 9.56 0.02 -8.78
C PHE A 15 9.53 -1.49 -9.02
N TYR A 16 8.53 -2.20 -8.51
CA TYR A 16 8.35 -3.62 -8.77
C TYR A 16 8.19 -3.91 -10.27
N SER A 17 7.34 -3.15 -10.96
CA SER A 17 7.14 -3.30 -12.41
C SER A 17 8.42 -2.98 -13.19
N ALA A 18 9.18 -1.95 -12.80
CA ALA A 18 10.46 -1.62 -13.41
C ALA A 18 11.49 -2.74 -13.24
N LEU A 19 11.55 -3.39 -12.07
CA LEU A 19 12.41 -4.55 -11.84
C LEU A 19 12.00 -5.75 -12.73
N LEU A 20 10.70 -5.97 -12.94
CA LEU A 20 10.23 -6.99 -13.88
C LEU A 20 10.69 -6.68 -15.31
N CYS A 21 10.48 -5.46 -15.78
CA CYS A 21 10.92 -5.04 -17.12
C CYS A 21 12.45 -5.16 -17.27
N ALA A 22 13.21 -4.71 -16.28
CA ALA A 22 14.66 -4.82 -16.29
C ALA A 22 15.12 -6.28 -16.39
N ARG A 23 14.45 -7.21 -15.70
CA ARG A 23 14.77 -8.64 -15.78
C ARG A 23 14.66 -9.18 -17.20
N GLU A 24 13.64 -8.77 -17.95
CA GLU A 24 13.41 -9.23 -19.33
C GLU A 24 14.38 -8.58 -20.34
N MET A 25 14.88 -7.38 -20.02
CA MET A 25 15.78 -6.62 -20.90
C MET A 25 17.27 -6.93 -20.68
N LEU A 26 17.66 -7.43 -19.50
CA LEU A 26 19.06 -7.69 -19.16
C LEU A 26 19.59 -8.94 -19.86
N THR A 27 20.67 -8.77 -20.63
CA THR A 27 21.40 -9.88 -21.25
C THR A 27 22.32 -10.56 -20.23
N PRO A 28 22.39 -11.91 -20.22
CA PRO A 28 23.35 -12.64 -19.41
C PRO A 28 24.75 -12.51 -20.05
N GLU A 29 25.55 -11.61 -19.51
CA GLU A 29 26.96 -11.38 -19.86
C GLU A 29 27.81 -11.63 -18.61
N ASP A 30 29.13 -11.83 -18.77
CA ASP A 30 30.04 -12.27 -17.71
C ASP A 30 30.13 -11.31 -16.48
N GLY A 31 29.48 -10.15 -16.51
CA GLY A 31 29.32 -9.22 -15.38
C GLY A 31 27.89 -8.98 -14.89
N SER A 32 26.85 -9.51 -15.54
CA SER A 32 25.44 -9.21 -15.19
C SER A 32 24.79 -10.22 -14.24
N ALA A 33 25.45 -11.34 -13.95
CA ALA A 33 24.92 -12.40 -13.09
C ALA A 33 24.61 -11.92 -11.65
N ASP A 34 25.48 -11.09 -11.07
CA ASP A 34 25.27 -10.53 -9.74
C ASP A 34 24.09 -9.55 -9.69
N LEU A 35 23.92 -8.74 -10.75
CA LEU A 35 22.79 -7.82 -10.90
C LEU A 35 21.47 -8.57 -11.04
N ILE A 36 21.43 -9.61 -11.88
CA ILE A 36 20.24 -10.46 -12.06
C ILE A 36 19.87 -11.14 -10.73
N ARG A 37 20.86 -11.64 -9.99
CA ARG A 37 20.65 -12.22 -8.65
C ARG A 37 20.09 -11.21 -7.66
N ALA A 38 20.67 -10.02 -7.58
CA ALA A 38 20.19 -8.95 -6.70
C ALA A 38 18.76 -8.52 -7.05
N LEU A 39 18.46 -8.39 -8.35
CA LEU A 39 17.15 -8.06 -8.87
C LEU A 39 16.11 -9.11 -8.46
N ASN A 40 16.40 -10.40 -8.67
CA ASN A 40 15.48 -11.49 -8.31
C ASN A 40 15.22 -11.57 -6.81
N ASN A 41 16.27 -11.40 -5.99
CA ASN A 41 16.13 -11.34 -4.54
C ASN A 41 15.24 -10.15 -4.11
N ARG A 42 15.41 -8.99 -4.75
CA ARG A 42 14.61 -7.80 -4.45
C ARG A 42 13.15 -7.98 -4.88
N LEU A 43 12.89 -8.56 -6.05
CA LEU A 43 11.54 -8.88 -6.53
C LEU A 43 10.80 -9.78 -5.54
N MET A 44 11.43 -10.86 -5.07
CA MET A 44 10.84 -11.76 -4.09
C MET A 44 10.53 -11.04 -2.78
N ALA A 45 11.53 -10.37 -2.19
CA ALA A 45 11.38 -9.66 -0.92
C ALA A 45 10.31 -8.56 -0.99
N LEU A 46 10.29 -7.78 -2.08
CA LEU A 46 9.31 -6.70 -2.26
C LEU A 46 7.90 -7.26 -2.44
N SER A 47 7.72 -8.31 -3.25
CA SER A 47 6.41 -8.91 -3.43
C SER A 47 5.85 -9.46 -2.12
N PHE A 48 6.67 -10.13 -1.31
CA PHE A 48 6.26 -10.61 0.01
C PHE A 48 5.88 -9.45 0.93
N HIS A 49 6.74 -8.43 0.99
CA HIS A 49 6.51 -7.27 1.87
C HIS A 49 5.21 -6.53 1.55
N ILE A 50 4.94 -6.27 0.27
CA ILE A 50 3.72 -5.59 -0.15
C ILE A 50 2.49 -6.46 0.09
N ARG A 51 2.52 -7.73 -0.33
CA ARG A 51 1.36 -8.62 -0.21
C ARG A 51 0.96 -8.90 1.23
N GLU A 52 1.94 -8.94 2.15
CA GLU A 52 1.71 -9.25 3.55
C GLU A 52 1.38 -8.02 4.38
N TYR A 53 2.16 -6.95 4.24
CA TYR A 53 2.10 -5.82 5.18
C TYR A 53 1.31 -4.61 4.66
N TYR A 54 1.12 -4.49 3.34
CA TYR A 54 0.30 -3.41 2.77
C TYR A 54 -1.15 -3.83 2.55
N TRP A 55 -1.43 -5.14 2.54
CA TRP A 55 -2.77 -5.63 2.31
C TRP A 55 -3.71 -5.29 3.46
N LEU A 56 -4.87 -4.76 3.12
CA LEU A 56 -5.92 -4.43 4.06
C LEU A 56 -7.26 -4.94 3.52
N ASP A 57 -7.86 -5.85 4.27
CA ASP A 57 -9.25 -6.26 4.16
C ASP A 57 -9.90 -6.19 5.55
N LYS A 58 -11.20 -6.49 5.64
CA LYS A 58 -11.91 -6.45 6.92
C LYS A 58 -11.31 -7.38 7.98
N ARG A 59 -10.70 -8.49 7.58
CA ARG A 59 -10.04 -9.42 8.52
C ARG A 59 -8.75 -8.81 9.05
N LYS A 60 -7.92 -8.25 8.16
CA LYS A 60 -6.68 -7.58 8.56
C LYS A 60 -6.95 -6.34 9.40
N LEU A 61 -7.98 -5.57 9.10
CA LEU A 61 -8.40 -4.43 9.92
C LEU A 61 -8.73 -4.86 11.37
N ASN A 62 -9.49 -5.95 11.53
CA ASN A 62 -9.79 -6.51 12.85
C ASN A 62 -8.56 -7.04 13.59
N GLU A 63 -7.55 -7.51 12.86
CA GLU A 63 -6.26 -7.91 13.44
C GLU A 63 -5.50 -6.70 13.98
N ILE A 64 -5.38 -5.63 13.17
CA ILE A 64 -4.71 -4.37 13.54
C ILE A 64 -5.39 -3.73 14.76
N TYR A 65 -6.73 -3.77 14.81
CA TYR A 65 -7.50 -3.27 15.95
C TYR A 65 -7.15 -3.98 17.28
N ARG A 66 -6.60 -5.20 17.22
CA ARG A 66 -6.24 -6.03 18.38
C ARG A 66 -4.73 -6.09 18.62
N TYR A 67 -3.96 -5.27 17.92
CA TYR A 67 -2.51 -5.21 18.12
C TYR A 67 -2.18 -4.80 19.55
N LYS A 68 -1.20 -5.51 20.11
CA LYS A 68 -0.48 -5.05 21.29
C LYS A 68 0.68 -4.18 20.81
N THR A 69 0.94 -3.12 21.57
CA THR A 69 2.05 -2.20 21.32
C THR A 69 3.30 -2.67 22.05
N GLU A 70 4.46 -2.18 21.64
CA GLU A 70 5.74 -2.43 22.30
C GLU A 70 6.15 -3.92 22.32
N GLU A 71 5.76 -4.67 21.29
CA GLU A 71 6.20 -6.05 21.11
C GLU A 71 7.65 -6.09 20.61
N TYR A 72 8.58 -6.53 21.46
CA TYR A 72 9.98 -6.73 21.11
C TYR A 72 10.29 -8.24 20.97
N SER A 73 9.94 -8.81 19.82
CA SER A 73 10.26 -10.20 19.47
C SER A 73 10.35 -10.36 17.94
N TYR A 74 11.14 -11.34 17.47
CA TYR A 74 11.12 -11.75 16.06
C TYR A 74 9.76 -12.34 15.65
N ASP A 75 9.03 -12.90 16.61
CA ASP A 75 7.69 -13.48 16.42
C ASP A 75 6.56 -12.47 16.69
N ALA A 76 6.89 -11.17 16.80
CA ALA A 76 5.89 -10.13 17.01
C ALA A 76 4.89 -10.06 15.84
N VAL A 77 3.61 -9.96 16.17
CA VAL A 77 2.54 -9.78 15.18
C VAL A 77 2.57 -8.32 14.70
N ASN A 78 2.75 -7.38 15.63
CA ASN A 78 2.82 -5.96 15.34
C ASN A 78 4.25 -5.51 14.99
N LYS A 79 4.78 -5.99 13.85
CA LYS A 79 6.17 -5.75 13.44
C LYS A 79 6.56 -4.29 13.25
N PHE A 80 5.59 -3.41 13.01
CA PHE A 80 5.82 -1.98 12.79
C PHE A 80 5.42 -1.13 14.00
N ASN A 81 5.04 -1.75 15.13
CA ASN A 81 4.54 -1.04 16.32
C ASN A 81 3.42 -0.03 15.98
N ILE A 82 2.46 -0.47 15.16
CA ILE A 82 1.28 0.32 14.80
C ILE A 82 0.36 0.41 16.01
N TYR A 83 -0.06 1.62 16.33
CA TYR A 83 -1.03 1.89 17.39
C TYR A 83 -2.45 1.71 16.81
N PRO A 84 -3.32 0.89 17.42
CA PRO A 84 -4.71 0.73 16.95
C PRO A 84 -5.48 2.05 16.82
N ASP A 85 -5.16 3.04 17.67
CA ASP A 85 -5.75 4.38 17.65
C ASP A 85 -5.47 5.17 16.36
N GLN A 86 -4.55 4.70 15.51
CA GLN A 86 -4.31 5.29 14.18
C GLN A 86 -5.35 4.88 13.14
N ILE A 87 -6.17 3.84 13.41
CA ILE A 87 -7.24 3.44 12.50
C ILE A 87 -8.25 4.60 12.44
N PRO A 88 -8.45 5.22 11.26
CA PRO A 88 -9.34 6.35 11.19
C PRO A 88 -10.81 5.88 11.24
N PRO A 89 -11.72 6.63 11.87
CA PRO A 89 -13.12 6.22 12.03
C PRO A 89 -13.82 5.90 10.71
N TRP A 90 -13.53 6.66 9.65
CA TRP A 90 -14.14 6.47 8.33
C TRP A 90 -13.87 5.08 7.75
N LEU A 91 -12.70 4.48 8.04
CA LEU A 91 -12.28 3.22 7.43
C LEU A 91 -13.14 2.04 7.90
N VAL A 92 -13.57 2.05 9.16
CA VAL A 92 -14.34 0.96 9.77
C VAL A 92 -15.71 0.82 9.09
N GLU A 93 -16.33 1.94 8.73
CA GLU A 93 -17.60 1.98 8.00
C GLU A 93 -17.40 1.85 6.49
N TRP A 94 -16.27 2.33 5.98
CA TRP A 94 -15.99 2.35 4.56
C TRP A 94 -15.60 0.98 4.01
N ILE A 95 -14.88 0.14 4.75
CA ILE A 95 -14.43 -1.16 4.23
C ILE A 95 -15.60 -2.16 4.07
N PRO A 96 -15.83 -2.73 2.87
CA PRO A 96 -16.90 -3.69 2.65
C PRO A 96 -16.62 -5.04 3.34
N PRO A 97 -17.64 -5.91 3.52
CA PRO A 97 -17.44 -7.27 4.04
C PRO A 97 -16.53 -8.13 3.16
N GLU A 98 -16.67 -8.00 1.84
CA GLU A 98 -15.86 -8.65 0.82
C GLU A 98 -15.14 -7.57 0.01
N GLY A 99 -13.85 -7.77 -0.25
CA GLY A 99 -12.97 -6.80 -0.87
C GLY A 99 -11.82 -6.36 0.03
N GLY A 100 -10.88 -5.62 -0.55
CA GLY A 100 -9.69 -5.14 0.14
C GLY A 100 -8.74 -4.41 -0.81
N TYR A 101 -7.73 -3.76 -0.27
CA TYR A 101 -6.78 -2.97 -1.05
C TYR A 101 -5.40 -2.92 -0.40
N LEU A 102 -4.43 -2.39 -1.15
CA LEU A 102 -3.10 -2.09 -0.66
C LEU A 102 -3.07 -0.64 -0.17
N ILE A 103 -2.75 -0.45 1.10
CA ILE A 103 -2.71 0.86 1.78
C ILE A 103 -1.69 1.81 1.15
N GLY A 104 -1.83 3.11 1.41
CA GLY A 104 -1.00 4.14 0.79
C GLY A 104 0.46 4.16 1.22
N ASN A 105 0.73 3.83 2.49
CA ASN A 105 2.09 3.88 3.05
C ASN A 105 2.20 3.03 4.31
N LEU A 106 3.40 2.51 4.57
CA LEU A 106 3.74 1.80 5.79
C LEU A 106 5.12 2.21 6.29
N GLN A 107 5.19 2.67 7.54
CA GLN A 107 6.39 3.11 8.21
C GLN A 107 6.39 2.61 9.67
N PRO A 108 7.55 2.61 10.35
CA PRO A 108 7.58 2.35 11.79
C PRO A 108 6.64 3.32 12.52
N ALA A 109 5.75 2.75 13.33
CA ALA A 109 4.71 3.43 14.09
C ALA A 109 3.74 4.29 13.27
N HIS A 110 3.63 4.07 11.95
CA HIS A 110 2.72 4.84 11.11
C HIS A 110 2.19 4.05 9.92
N MET A 111 0.87 4.06 9.75
CA MET A 111 0.18 3.44 8.62
C MET A 111 -0.75 4.46 7.96
N ASP A 112 -0.58 4.68 6.65
CA ASP A 112 -1.46 5.55 5.87
C ASP A 112 -2.52 4.68 5.19
N PHE A 113 -3.72 4.66 5.78
CA PHE A 113 -4.83 3.82 5.35
C PHE A 113 -5.51 4.33 4.06
N ARG A 114 -5.13 5.48 3.50
CA ARG A 114 -5.82 5.99 2.30
C ARG A 114 -5.66 5.04 1.11
N PHE A 115 -6.73 4.92 0.33
CA PHE A 115 -6.72 4.21 -0.93
C PHE A 115 -6.03 5.07 -1.99
N PHE A 116 -5.06 4.52 -2.71
CA PHE A 116 -4.44 5.17 -3.87
C PHE A 116 -4.71 4.36 -5.13
N SER A 117 -5.43 4.97 -6.07
CA SER A 117 -5.94 4.31 -7.26
C SER A 117 -4.84 3.76 -8.16
N LEU A 118 -3.86 4.60 -8.48
CA LEU A 118 -2.79 4.21 -9.40
C LEU A 118 -1.97 3.04 -8.85
N GLY A 119 -1.61 3.06 -7.56
CA GLY A 119 -0.86 1.96 -6.95
C GLY A 119 -1.65 0.64 -6.98
N ASN A 120 -2.94 0.68 -6.63
CA ASN A 120 -3.78 -0.52 -6.54
C ASN A 120 -4.02 -1.13 -7.93
N LEU A 121 -4.42 -0.30 -8.91
CA LEU A 121 -4.65 -0.77 -10.28
C LEU A 121 -3.34 -1.24 -10.93
N TRP A 122 -2.23 -0.51 -10.74
CA TRP A 122 -0.94 -0.92 -11.29
C TRP A 122 -0.45 -2.24 -10.68
N SER A 123 -0.73 -2.48 -9.40
CA SER A 123 -0.36 -3.75 -8.76
C SER A 123 -1.06 -4.96 -9.37
N ILE A 124 -2.27 -4.79 -9.91
CA ILE A 124 -2.99 -5.83 -10.65
C ILE A 124 -2.29 -6.05 -12.00
N VAL A 125 -2.07 -4.97 -12.75
CA VAL A 125 -1.46 -5.02 -14.09
C VAL A 125 -0.05 -5.63 -14.04
N SER A 126 0.74 -5.29 -13.03
CA SER A 126 2.12 -5.77 -12.88
C SER A 126 2.23 -7.14 -12.22
N SER A 127 1.12 -7.83 -11.91
CA SER A 127 1.10 -9.08 -11.13
C SER A 127 1.75 -8.98 -9.73
N LEU A 128 1.82 -7.77 -9.16
CA LEU A 128 2.28 -7.56 -7.79
C LEU A 128 1.24 -8.05 -6.80
N ALA A 129 -0.03 -7.70 -7.00
CA ALA A 129 -1.13 -8.28 -6.25
C ALA A 129 -1.32 -9.75 -6.65
N THR A 130 -1.68 -10.60 -5.68
CA THR A 130 -2.10 -11.97 -6.01
C THR A 130 -3.43 -11.95 -6.76
N THR A 131 -3.82 -13.05 -7.43
CA THR A 131 -5.12 -13.16 -8.10
C THR A 131 -6.27 -12.86 -7.15
N ARG A 132 -6.24 -13.41 -5.92
CA ARG A 132 -7.25 -13.13 -4.89
C ARG A 132 -7.30 -11.65 -4.50
N GLN A 133 -6.14 -11.02 -4.29
CA GLN A 133 -6.06 -9.61 -3.95
C GLN A 133 -6.56 -8.73 -5.11
N SER A 134 -6.26 -9.12 -6.35
CA SER A 134 -6.71 -8.41 -7.54
C SER A 134 -8.24 -8.42 -7.66
N HIS A 135 -8.87 -9.58 -7.47
CA HIS A 135 -10.32 -9.66 -7.41
C HIS A 135 -10.89 -8.83 -6.26
N ALA A 136 -10.33 -8.95 -5.06
CA ALA A 136 -10.79 -8.18 -3.90
C ALA A 136 -10.63 -6.65 -4.07
N ILE A 137 -9.62 -6.17 -4.80
CA ILE A 137 -9.49 -4.75 -5.17
C ILE A 137 -10.61 -4.34 -6.11
N LEU A 138 -10.93 -5.17 -7.11
CA LEU A 138 -12.01 -4.88 -8.05
C LEU A 138 -13.39 -4.93 -7.34
N ASP A 139 -13.62 -5.91 -6.47
CA ASP A 139 -14.81 -6.02 -5.64
C ASP A 139 -14.98 -4.78 -4.75
N LEU A 140 -13.89 -4.26 -4.17
CA LEU A 140 -13.90 -3.01 -3.42
C LEU A 140 -14.28 -1.81 -4.30
N VAL A 141 -13.70 -1.70 -5.50
CA VAL A 141 -14.00 -0.61 -6.44
C VAL A 141 -15.47 -0.63 -6.87
N GLU A 142 -16.02 -1.82 -7.13
CA GLU A 142 -17.44 -2.00 -7.43
C GLU A 142 -18.33 -1.64 -6.24
N ALA A 143 -17.99 -2.12 -5.04
CA ALA A 143 -18.76 -1.85 -3.82
C ALA A 143 -18.69 -0.36 -3.38
N LYS A 144 -17.62 0.35 -3.75
CA LYS A 144 -17.37 1.75 -3.41
C LYS A 144 -17.32 2.65 -4.64
N TRP A 145 -18.10 2.29 -5.66
CA TRP A 145 -18.14 3.00 -6.94
C TRP A 145 -18.46 4.49 -6.78
N SER A 146 -19.43 4.83 -5.92
CA SER A 146 -19.79 6.23 -5.63
C SER A 146 -18.64 7.05 -5.06
N ASP A 147 -17.75 6.41 -4.30
CA ASP A 147 -16.69 7.09 -3.58
C ASP A 147 -15.41 7.18 -4.41
N LEU A 148 -15.11 6.16 -5.22
CA LEU A 148 -13.86 6.03 -5.98
C LEU A 148 -13.98 6.52 -7.43
N VAL A 149 -15.15 6.33 -8.05
CA VAL A 149 -15.42 6.69 -9.45
C VAL A 149 -16.40 7.86 -9.55
N ALA A 150 -17.53 7.80 -8.84
CA ALA A 150 -18.61 8.79 -8.92
C ALA A 150 -19.00 9.09 -10.39
N GLU A 151 -19.15 10.38 -10.74
CA GLU A 151 -19.44 10.85 -12.10
C GLU A 151 -18.18 11.05 -12.96
N MET A 152 -16.99 11.08 -12.34
CA MET A 152 -15.72 11.33 -13.02
C MET A 152 -14.67 10.28 -12.60
N PRO A 153 -14.53 9.18 -13.36
CA PRO A 153 -13.45 8.22 -13.13
C PRO A 153 -12.08 8.88 -13.36
N LEU A 154 -11.09 8.74 -12.48
CA LEU A 154 -11.03 8.02 -11.20
C LEU A 154 -10.38 8.93 -10.16
N LYS A 155 -10.80 8.87 -8.88
CA LYS A 155 -10.13 9.64 -7.82
C LYS A 155 -8.68 9.20 -7.66
N ILE A 156 -7.76 10.15 -7.43
CA ILE A 156 -6.33 9.84 -7.21
C ILE A 156 -6.14 9.07 -5.90
N CYS A 157 -6.77 9.57 -4.83
CA CYS A 157 -6.80 8.92 -3.53
C CYS A 157 -8.16 9.11 -2.84
N TYR A 158 -8.43 8.28 -1.84
CA TYR A 158 -9.60 8.39 -0.99
C TYR A 158 -9.29 8.02 0.47
N PRO A 159 -9.85 8.76 1.45
CA PRO A 159 -10.54 10.05 1.31
C PRO A 159 -9.55 11.20 1.02
N ALA A 160 -10.10 12.41 0.82
CA ALA A 160 -9.32 13.64 0.82
C ALA A 160 -8.87 13.97 2.25
N LEU A 161 -7.82 14.80 2.37
CA LEU A 161 -7.42 15.36 3.65
C LEU A 161 -8.28 16.58 3.95
N GLU A 162 -8.81 16.68 5.17
CA GLU A 162 -9.70 17.77 5.57
C GLU A 162 -9.16 18.52 6.79
N ASP A 163 -9.63 19.75 6.98
CA ASP A 163 -9.39 20.60 8.16
C ASP A 163 -7.93 20.63 8.65
N GLN A 164 -7.70 20.11 9.86
CA GLN A 164 -6.39 20.11 10.52
C GLN A 164 -5.42 19.17 9.82
N GLU A 165 -5.90 18.02 9.35
CA GLU A 165 -5.06 17.05 8.65
C GLU A 165 -4.53 17.64 7.35
N TRP A 166 -5.39 18.34 6.60
CA TRP A 166 -4.98 19.10 5.42
C TRP A 166 -3.92 20.14 5.77
N LYS A 167 -4.12 20.96 6.81
CA LYS A 167 -3.16 22.01 7.21
C LYS A 167 -1.80 21.42 7.56
N TYR A 168 -1.78 20.34 8.35
CA TYR A 168 -0.53 19.76 8.84
C TYR A 168 0.21 18.97 7.76
N ILE A 169 -0.49 18.18 6.94
CA ILE A 169 0.17 17.31 5.95
C ILE A 169 0.56 18.10 4.70
N THR A 170 -0.31 18.98 4.21
CA THR A 170 -0.04 19.74 2.97
C THR A 170 0.73 21.04 3.22
N GLY A 171 0.86 21.47 4.49
CA GLY A 171 1.36 22.80 4.81
C GLY A 171 0.38 23.92 4.45
N SER A 172 -0.93 23.62 4.47
CA SER A 172 -2.00 24.51 4.01
C SER A 172 -1.87 24.90 2.52
N ASP A 173 -1.50 23.94 1.67
CA ASP A 173 -1.32 24.17 0.23
C ASP A 173 -2.69 24.36 -0.46
N PRO A 174 -3.02 25.58 -0.93
CA PRO A 174 -4.33 25.88 -1.52
C PRO A 174 -4.61 25.11 -2.82
N LYS A 175 -3.63 24.43 -3.42
CA LYS A 175 -3.86 23.56 -4.58
C LYS A 175 -4.42 22.19 -4.23
N ASN A 176 -4.31 21.79 -2.96
CA ASN A 176 -4.69 20.46 -2.48
C ASN A 176 -5.90 20.51 -1.54
N THR A 177 -6.79 21.49 -1.73
CA THR A 177 -8.08 21.60 -1.02
C THR A 177 -9.14 20.67 -1.60
#